data_AF-A0A9E3BPP9-F1
#
_entry.id   AF-A0A9E3BPP9-F1
#
_cell.length_a   1.000
_cell.length_b   1.000
_cell.length_c   1.000
_cell.angle_alpha   90.00
_cell.angle_beta   90.00
_cell.angle_gamma   90.00
#
_symmetry.space_group_name_H-M   'P 1'
#
loop_
_entity.id
_entity.type
_entity.pdbx_description
1 polymer ?
#
loop_
_entity_poly.entity_id
_entity_poly.type
_entity_poly.pdbx_seq_one_letter_code
_entity_poly.pdbx_strand_id
1 'polypeptide(L)'
;YATAFVLALPEERWAPLLPPEHFAQLERMAELMVHVTRPGGRMAQVGDNDSGRFLKLLPPRDLSTLEEDFLDPRDSVAALNGLVRRADLAAFAGEPRVETELVRGLTGRAPAGAAPGDVARAERVRVGGEEAWSFLAEAPAGLAHATEFAAPGADLRDGARLFAYPDFGLYVFRSPRLFLAVRCGRRGQIATDGHAHLDELAVELTVDGRDVIADPGTYLYTALPARRNEYRSARAHFVPRRLAERADAALSGSLFELRGAPVGECLYWGPRGFVGRVVVDGAEVVRAVEVGAERVGVTDLVRSGGGWVEAGAPMVPEVPFSPGYGKRAVP
;
A
#
# COMPACT_ATOMS: atom_id res chain seq x y z
N TYR A 1 13.48 -11.51 11.19
CA TYR A 1 14.74 -11.87 11.89
C TYR A 1 14.63 -11.86 13.41
N ALA A 2 14.21 -10.76 14.07
CA ALA A 2 14.09 -10.72 15.54
C ALA A 2 13.31 -11.90 16.15
N THR A 3 12.16 -12.24 15.57
CA THR A 3 11.38 -13.43 15.97
C THR A 3 12.17 -14.73 15.86
N ALA A 4 12.96 -14.91 14.79
CA ALA A 4 13.79 -16.11 14.61
C ALA A 4 14.89 -16.21 15.67
N PHE A 5 15.51 -15.08 16.06
CA PHE A 5 16.49 -15.06 17.15
C PHE A 5 15.87 -15.40 18.50
N VAL A 6 14.67 -14.91 18.78
CA VAL A 6 13.95 -15.24 20.02
C VAL A 6 13.55 -16.72 20.05
N LEU A 7 13.12 -17.28 18.91
CA LEU A 7 12.80 -18.70 18.77
C LEU A 7 14.01 -19.64 18.90
N ALA A 8 15.23 -19.13 18.74
CA ALA A 8 16.45 -19.90 18.99
C ALA A 8 16.70 -20.13 20.50
N LEU A 9 15.96 -19.45 21.38
CA LEU A 9 15.98 -19.72 22.82
C LEU A 9 15.16 -20.98 23.18
N PRO A 10 15.36 -21.57 24.37
CA PRO A 10 14.46 -22.61 24.89
C PRO A 10 13.00 -22.15 24.94
N GLU A 11 12.06 -23.09 24.79
CA GLU A 11 10.61 -22.79 24.68
C GLU A 11 10.06 -22.01 25.86
N GLU A 12 10.51 -22.36 27.05
CA GLU A 12 10.10 -21.76 28.31
C GLU A 12 10.49 -20.28 28.39
N ARG A 13 11.46 -19.85 27.57
CA ARG A 13 11.92 -18.46 27.49
C ARG A 13 11.15 -17.64 26.46
N TRP A 14 10.80 -18.23 25.32
CA TRP A 14 10.18 -17.46 24.23
C TRP A 14 8.66 -17.53 24.21
N ALA A 15 8.04 -18.62 24.66
CA ALA A 15 6.59 -18.79 24.60
C ALA A 15 5.80 -17.65 25.28
N PRO A 16 6.26 -17.09 26.42
CA PRO A 16 5.62 -15.93 27.04
C PRO A 16 5.81 -14.61 26.27
N LEU A 17 6.81 -14.53 25.39
CA LEU A 17 7.18 -13.32 24.65
C LEU A 17 6.49 -13.22 23.28
N LEU A 18 6.17 -14.36 22.68
CA LEU A 18 5.64 -14.47 21.32
C LEU A 18 4.33 -15.26 21.32
N PRO A 19 3.18 -14.61 21.58
CA PRO A 19 1.89 -15.27 21.58
C PRO A 19 1.51 -15.71 20.14
N PRO A 20 0.59 -16.67 19.97
CA PRO A 20 0.19 -17.19 18.64
C PRO A 20 -0.20 -16.11 17.62
N GLU A 21 -0.83 -15.03 18.08
CA GLU A 21 -1.27 -13.88 17.28
C GLU A 21 -0.10 -13.17 16.60
N HIS A 22 1.09 -13.22 17.19
CA HIS A 22 2.33 -12.69 16.62
C HIS A 22 2.66 -13.38 15.29
N PHE A 23 2.58 -14.71 15.26
CA PHE A 23 2.84 -15.49 14.04
C PHE A 23 1.78 -15.26 12.97
N ALA A 24 0.51 -15.17 13.36
CA ALA A 24 -0.57 -14.80 12.45
C ALA A 24 -0.41 -13.37 11.88
N GLN A 25 0.23 -12.46 12.62
CA GLN A 25 0.58 -11.14 12.09
C GLN A 25 1.74 -11.22 11.09
N LEU A 26 2.79 -11.99 11.37
CA LEU A 26 3.91 -12.20 10.43
C LEU A 26 3.46 -12.85 9.12
N GLU A 27 2.54 -13.81 9.19
CA GLU A 27 1.93 -14.42 8.02
C GLU A 27 1.17 -13.38 7.19
N ARG A 28 0.31 -12.58 7.83
CA ARG A 28 -0.41 -11.49 7.16
C ARG A 28 0.51 -10.43 6.55
N MET A 29 1.67 -10.19 7.15
CA MET A 29 2.70 -9.30 6.57
C MET A 29 3.26 -9.89 5.27
N ALA A 30 3.54 -11.20 5.22
CA ALA A 30 4.00 -11.86 4.00
C ALA A 30 2.92 -11.79 2.90
N GLU A 31 1.67 -12.08 3.26
CA GLU A 31 0.53 -11.97 2.34
C GLU A 31 0.38 -10.55 1.79
N LEU A 32 0.45 -9.53 2.65
CA LEU A 32 0.39 -8.14 2.23
C LEU A 32 1.48 -7.84 1.19
N MET A 33 2.73 -8.19 1.46
CA MET A 33 3.85 -8.00 0.53
C MET A 33 3.58 -8.67 -0.83
N VAL A 34 3.08 -9.91 -0.84
CA VAL A 34 2.71 -10.61 -2.08
C VAL A 34 1.60 -9.85 -2.82
N HIS A 35 0.54 -9.44 -2.11
CA HIS A 35 -0.63 -8.82 -2.71
C HIS A 35 -0.31 -7.43 -3.27
N VAL A 36 0.53 -6.64 -2.62
CA VAL A 36 0.94 -5.31 -3.11
C VAL A 36 2.07 -5.36 -4.14
N THR A 37 2.60 -6.54 -4.46
CA THR A 37 3.60 -6.69 -5.52
C THR A 37 2.96 -6.61 -6.89
N ARG A 38 3.39 -5.64 -7.69
CA ARG A 38 2.96 -5.42 -9.07
C ARG A 38 3.49 -6.55 -9.97
N PRO A 39 2.94 -6.77 -11.18
CA PRO A 39 3.43 -7.80 -12.11
C PRO A 39 4.93 -7.70 -12.43
N GLY A 40 5.52 -6.50 -12.39
CA GLY A 40 6.97 -6.28 -12.57
C GLY A 40 7.85 -6.72 -11.40
N GLY A 41 7.27 -7.29 -10.33
CA GLY A 41 8.01 -7.79 -9.16
C GLY A 41 8.36 -6.75 -8.10
N ARG A 42 8.05 -5.47 -8.36
CA ARG A 42 8.19 -4.37 -7.39
C ARG A 42 6.89 -4.14 -6.63
N MET A 43 6.99 -3.89 -5.33
CA MET A 43 5.85 -3.53 -4.49
C MET A 43 5.37 -2.10 -4.75
N ALA A 44 4.07 -1.90 -4.59
CA ALA A 44 3.48 -0.58 -4.38
C ALA A 44 4.13 0.12 -3.18
N GLN A 45 4.31 1.44 -3.27
CA GLN A 45 4.78 2.24 -2.14
C GLN A 45 3.57 2.83 -1.41
N VAL A 46 3.64 2.80 -0.08
CA VAL A 46 2.61 3.39 0.81
C VAL A 46 3.36 4.04 1.95
N GLY A 47 3.21 5.36 2.08
CA GLY A 47 4.01 6.14 3.01
C GLY A 47 5.50 5.87 2.85
N ASP A 48 6.16 5.64 3.99
CA ASP A 48 7.60 5.44 4.00
C ASP A 48 8.04 4.01 3.58
N ASN A 49 9.04 3.90 2.70
CA ASN A 49 9.69 2.63 2.38
C ASN A 49 11.20 2.63 2.69
N ASP A 50 11.54 2.01 3.81
CA ASP A 50 12.92 1.77 4.26
C ASP A 50 13.33 0.29 4.14
N SER A 51 12.59 -0.50 3.34
CA SER A 51 12.65 -1.95 3.19
C SER A 51 12.26 -2.79 4.42
N GLY A 52 12.27 -2.22 5.63
CA GLY A 52 12.05 -2.95 6.89
C GLY A 52 13.04 -4.10 7.17
N ARG A 53 14.10 -4.25 6.37
CA ARG A 53 15.05 -5.37 6.48
C ARG A 53 16.15 -5.05 7.49
N PHE A 54 16.10 -5.73 8.65
CA PHE A 54 17.13 -5.63 9.68
C PHE A 54 18.51 -6.14 9.21
N LEU A 55 18.53 -7.25 8.45
CA LEU A 55 19.76 -7.86 7.94
C LEU A 55 19.57 -8.14 6.44
N LYS A 56 20.52 -7.69 5.62
CA LYS A 56 20.55 -7.94 4.17
C LYS A 56 21.72 -8.90 3.88
N LEU A 57 21.40 -10.18 3.65
CA LEU A 57 22.41 -11.23 3.44
C LEU A 57 22.99 -11.17 2.03
N LEU A 58 22.15 -10.87 1.04
CA LEU A 58 22.51 -10.67 -0.35
C LEU A 58 21.96 -9.30 -0.83
N PRO A 59 22.60 -8.18 -0.45
CA PRO A 59 22.11 -6.85 -0.75
C PRO A 59 22.03 -6.51 -2.26
N PRO A 60 23.05 -6.78 -3.09
CA PRO A 60 22.97 -6.50 -4.52
C PRO A 60 22.18 -7.60 -5.24
N ARG A 61 21.15 -7.19 -5.97
CA ARG A 61 20.40 -8.09 -6.88
C ARG A 61 21.10 -8.22 -8.22
N ASP A 62 21.72 -7.14 -8.65
CA ASP A 62 22.52 -7.08 -9.85
C ASP A 62 23.99 -7.01 -9.45
N LEU A 63 24.72 -8.10 -9.70
CA LEU A 63 26.14 -8.17 -9.38
C LEU A 63 27.01 -7.28 -10.28
N SER A 64 26.46 -6.75 -11.38
CA SER A 64 27.17 -5.84 -12.28
C SER A 64 27.15 -4.39 -11.79
N THR A 65 26.04 -3.95 -11.20
CA THR A 65 25.88 -2.59 -10.65
C THR A 65 26.06 -2.54 -9.13
N LEU A 66 25.99 -3.71 -8.47
CA LEU A 66 25.92 -3.86 -7.01
C LEU A 66 24.76 -3.08 -6.39
N GLU A 67 23.74 -2.77 -7.19
CA GLU A 67 22.57 -2.04 -6.71
C GLU A 67 21.54 -2.96 -6.08
N GLU A 68 20.97 -2.47 -4.99
CA GLU A 68 19.77 -3.04 -4.37
C GLU A 68 18.51 -2.50 -5.04
N ASP A 69 17.55 -3.41 -5.29
CA ASP A 69 16.16 -3.07 -5.59
C ASP A 69 15.35 -3.08 -4.28
N PHE A 70 15.09 -1.89 -3.74
CA PHE A 70 14.40 -1.71 -2.46
C PHE A 70 12.91 -2.06 -2.52
N LEU A 71 12.35 -2.12 -3.72
CA LEU A 71 10.95 -2.45 -3.94
C LEU A 71 10.73 -3.94 -4.22
N ASP A 72 11.78 -4.77 -4.24
CA ASP A 72 11.65 -6.22 -4.38
C ASP A 72 11.47 -6.88 -3.00
N PRO A 73 10.26 -7.38 -2.67
CA PRO A 73 10.01 -7.92 -1.34
C PRO A 73 10.39 -9.40 -1.21
N ARG A 74 10.89 -10.07 -2.27
CA ARG A 74 11.06 -11.53 -2.28
C ARG A 74 11.99 -12.04 -1.18
N ASP A 75 13.00 -11.28 -0.79
CA ASP A 75 13.90 -11.66 0.31
C ASP A 75 13.20 -11.54 1.67
N SER A 76 12.35 -10.52 1.85
CA SER A 76 11.52 -10.35 3.04
C SER A 76 10.47 -11.46 3.14
N VAL A 77 9.81 -11.80 2.03
CA VAL A 77 8.86 -12.92 1.96
C VAL A 77 9.56 -14.26 2.22
N ALA A 78 10.77 -14.48 1.69
CA ALA A 78 11.57 -15.67 1.99
C ALA A 78 11.92 -15.78 3.49
N ALA A 79 12.37 -14.69 4.11
CA ALA A 79 12.65 -14.67 5.54
C ALA A 79 11.41 -15.01 6.38
N LEU A 80 10.24 -14.46 6.02
CA LEU A 80 8.96 -14.80 6.67
C LEU A 80 8.57 -16.26 6.41
N ASN A 81 8.78 -16.75 5.19
CA ASN A 81 8.46 -18.11 4.82
C ASN A 81 9.35 -19.16 5.51
N GLY A 82 10.56 -18.79 5.91
CA GLY A 82 11.37 -19.63 6.80
C GLY A 82 10.67 -19.98 8.12
N LEU A 83 9.78 -19.10 8.61
CA LEU A 83 8.95 -19.31 9.80
C LEU A 83 7.69 -20.11 9.50
N VAL A 84 6.90 -19.69 8.50
CA VAL A 84 5.54 -20.21 8.24
C VAL A 84 5.48 -21.39 7.25
N ARG A 85 6.53 -21.60 6.46
CA ARG A 85 6.73 -22.75 5.55
C ARG A 85 5.57 -23.03 4.57
N ARG A 86 5.08 -21.98 3.93
CA ARG A 86 4.02 -22.01 2.92
C ARG A 86 4.57 -22.19 1.50
N ALA A 87 3.93 -23.06 0.73
CA ALA A 87 4.35 -23.38 -0.64
C ALA A 87 4.13 -22.20 -1.62
N ASP A 88 3.04 -21.46 -1.45
CA ASP A 88 2.73 -20.29 -2.27
C ASP A 88 3.71 -19.14 -2.02
N LEU A 89 4.12 -18.90 -0.76
CA LEU A 89 5.16 -17.93 -0.42
C LEU A 89 6.54 -18.36 -0.93
N ALA A 90 6.87 -19.66 -0.88
CA ALA A 90 8.09 -20.20 -1.47
C ALA A 90 8.14 -19.98 -2.99
N ALA A 91 7.01 -20.22 -3.68
CA ALA A 91 6.88 -20.00 -5.11
C ALA A 91 7.01 -18.52 -5.48
N PHE A 92 6.36 -17.62 -4.72
CA PHE A 92 6.48 -16.17 -4.91
C PHE A 92 7.93 -15.69 -4.70
N ALA A 93 8.56 -16.14 -3.62
CA ALA A 93 9.94 -15.79 -3.34
C ALA A 93 10.88 -16.37 -4.41
N GLY A 94 10.57 -17.50 -5.04
CA GLY A 94 11.50 -18.20 -5.93
C GLY A 94 12.62 -18.87 -5.14
N GLU A 95 12.25 -19.73 -4.19
CA GLU A 95 13.19 -20.56 -3.42
C GLU A 95 14.01 -21.51 -4.31
N PRO A 96 15.24 -21.89 -3.90
CA PRO A 96 15.87 -21.65 -2.60
C PRO A 96 16.38 -20.21 -2.42
N ARG A 97 16.28 -19.71 -1.17
CA ARG A 97 16.81 -18.40 -0.76
C ARG A 97 17.60 -18.52 0.54
N VAL A 98 18.67 -17.74 0.66
CA VAL A 98 19.53 -17.74 1.86
C VAL A 98 18.74 -17.27 3.08
N GLU A 99 17.80 -16.34 2.90
CA GLU A 99 16.91 -15.83 3.94
C GLU A 99 16.03 -16.94 4.53
N THR A 100 15.45 -17.78 3.68
CA THR A 100 14.64 -18.92 4.10
C THR A 100 15.48 -19.89 4.93
N GLU A 101 16.65 -20.28 4.42
CA GLU A 101 17.50 -21.29 5.07
C GLU A 101 18.11 -20.78 6.38
N LEU A 102 18.53 -19.51 6.45
CA LEU A 102 18.99 -18.91 7.69
C LEU A 102 17.89 -18.95 8.76
N VAL A 103 16.67 -18.54 8.42
CA VAL A 103 15.57 -18.52 9.37
C VAL A 103 15.20 -19.94 9.81
N ARG A 104 15.13 -20.91 8.88
CA ARG A 104 14.89 -22.32 9.20
C ARG A 104 15.96 -22.89 10.13
N GLY A 105 17.23 -22.58 9.87
CA GLY A 105 18.36 -23.01 10.69
C GLY A 105 18.32 -22.43 12.11
N LEU A 106 17.92 -21.16 12.26
CA LEU A 106 17.78 -20.50 13.55
C LEU A 106 16.62 -21.06 14.38
N THR A 107 15.48 -21.38 13.75
CA THR A 107 14.32 -21.84 14.51
C THR A 107 14.33 -23.34 14.76
N GLY A 108 15.00 -24.15 13.93
CA GLY A 108 15.13 -25.62 14.05
C GLY A 108 13.82 -26.41 13.90
N ARG A 109 12.67 -25.76 14.12
CA ARG A 109 11.29 -26.24 14.04
C ARG A 109 10.42 -25.13 13.47
N ALA A 110 9.32 -25.49 12.82
CA ALA A 110 8.23 -24.54 12.61
C ALA A 110 7.48 -24.43 13.94
N PRO A 111 7.21 -23.23 14.48
CA PRO A 111 6.20 -23.11 15.53
C PRO A 111 4.89 -23.71 15.01
N ALA A 112 4.10 -24.32 15.90
CA ALA A 112 2.78 -24.85 15.53
C ALA A 112 1.87 -23.66 15.14
N GLY A 113 1.77 -23.39 13.84
CA GLY A 113 1.04 -22.25 13.29
C GLY A 113 0.70 -22.45 11.81
N ALA A 114 -0.59 -22.24 11.51
CA ALA A 114 -1.32 -22.28 10.24
C ALA A 114 -1.09 -23.47 9.29
N ALA A 115 -2.16 -24.24 9.06
CA ALA A 115 -2.22 -25.19 7.95
C ALA A 115 -2.19 -24.45 6.60
N PRO A 116 -1.58 -25.02 5.54
CA PRO A 116 -1.57 -24.41 4.21
C PRO A 116 -2.99 -24.26 3.64
N GLY A 117 -3.25 -23.13 2.96
CA GLY A 117 -4.23 -23.13 1.86
C GLY A 117 -5.55 -22.39 2.05
N ASP A 118 -5.76 -21.63 3.12
CA ASP A 118 -6.94 -20.75 3.17
C ASP A 118 -6.74 -19.56 2.23
N VAL A 119 -7.77 -19.25 1.43
CA VAL A 119 -7.88 -17.99 0.70
C VAL A 119 -7.50 -16.87 1.67
N ALA A 120 -6.55 -16.01 1.29
CA ALA A 120 -6.06 -14.96 2.19
C ALA A 120 -7.26 -14.20 2.76
N ARG A 121 -7.29 -13.96 4.07
CA ARG A 121 -8.42 -13.28 4.74
C ARG A 121 -8.79 -11.98 4.01
N ALA A 122 -7.79 -11.28 3.50
CA ALA A 122 -7.93 -10.05 2.73
C ALA A 122 -8.81 -10.22 1.48
N GLU A 123 -8.79 -11.39 0.82
CA GLU A 123 -9.54 -11.63 -0.42
C GLU A 123 -11.04 -11.81 -0.21
N ARG A 124 -11.45 -12.17 1.02
CA ARG A 124 -12.86 -12.31 1.41
C ARG A 124 -13.49 -11.00 1.88
N VAL A 125 -12.71 -9.96 2.11
CA VAL A 125 -13.20 -8.69 2.64
C VAL A 125 -13.81 -7.84 1.53
N ARG A 126 -15.05 -7.42 1.73
CA ARG A 126 -15.78 -6.45 0.92
C ARG A 126 -16.33 -5.37 1.84
N VAL A 127 -16.56 -4.18 1.32
CA VAL A 127 -17.04 -3.03 2.10
C VAL A 127 -18.22 -2.41 1.38
N GLY A 128 -19.30 -2.09 2.10
CA GLY A 128 -20.49 -1.42 1.58
C GLY A 128 -21.27 -2.18 0.50
N GLY A 129 -22.28 -1.50 -0.05
CA GLY A 129 -23.07 -1.95 -1.19
C GLY A 129 -23.09 -0.94 -2.34
N GLU A 130 -23.79 -1.27 -3.43
CA GLU A 130 -23.85 -0.44 -4.64
C GLU A 130 -24.45 0.96 -4.40
N GLU A 131 -25.22 1.15 -3.31
CA GLU A 131 -25.71 2.45 -2.87
C GLU A 131 -24.60 3.46 -2.63
N ALA A 132 -23.40 3.00 -2.27
CA ALA A 132 -22.23 3.85 -2.08
C ALA A 132 -21.80 4.54 -3.37
N TRP A 133 -22.31 4.17 -4.55
CA TRP A 133 -22.05 4.82 -5.85
C TRP A 133 -23.10 5.88 -6.23
N SER A 134 -24.17 6.06 -5.45
CA SER A 134 -25.27 6.98 -5.78
C SER A 134 -24.79 8.44 -5.91
N PHE A 135 -23.74 8.82 -5.18
CA PHE A 135 -23.16 10.16 -5.21
C PHE A 135 -22.73 10.61 -6.62
N LEU A 136 -22.36 9.68 -7.52
CA LEU A 136 -22.06 10.00 -8.92
C LEU A 136 -23.29 10.51 -9.68
N ALA A 137 -24.48 10.03 -9.33
CA ALA A 137 -25.74 10.46 -9.95
C ALA A 137 -26.32 11.72 -9.27
N GLU A 138 -25.99 11.95 -8.00
CA GLU A 138 -26.49 13.09 -7.21
C GLU A 138 -25.74 14.40 -7.51
N ALA A 139 -24.50 14.32 -7.99
CA ALA A 139 -23.68 15.49 -8.26
C ALA A 139 -24.15 16.26 -9.52
N PRO A 140 -24.31 17.59 -9.45
CA PRO A 140 -24.59 18.40 -10.63
C PRO A 140 -23.51 18.25 -11.71
N ALA A 141 -23.95 18.29 -12.97
CA ALA A 141 -23.06 18.21 -14.12
C ALA A 141 -21.97 19.30 -14.06
N GLY A 142 -20.72 18.92 -14.31
CA GLY A 142 -19.57 19.82 -14.34
C GLY A 142 -18.88 20.08 -13.00
N LEU A 143 -19.40 19.57 -11.88
CA LEU A 143 -18.74 19.71 -10.57
C LEU A 143 -17.78 18.56 -10.24
N ALA A 144 -18.02 17.38 -10.82
CA ALA A 144 -17.10 16.26 -10.71
C ALA A 144 -15.87 16.48 -11.60
N HIS A 145 -14.72 16.00 -11.16
CA HIS A 145 -13.57 15.81 -12.03
C HIS A 145 -13.38 14.33 -12.30
N ALA A 146 -13.35 13.95 -13.58
CA ALA A 146 -13.12 12.57 -14.00
C ALA A 146 -11.80 12.46 -14.78
N THR A 147 -10.98 11.51 -14.41
CA THR A 147 -9.78 11.08 -15.14
C THR A 147 -9.99 9.66 -15.62
N GLU A 148 -9.78 9.40 -16.90
CA GLU A 148 -9.88 8.05 -17.47
C GLU A 148 -8.53 7.53 -17.94
N PHE A 149 -8.22 6.29 -17.57
CA PHE A 149 -7.05 5.55 -18.02
C PHE A 149 -7.50 4.45 -18.97
N ALA A 150 -7.34 4.71 -20.28
CA ALA A 150 -7.72 3.75 -21.32
C ALA A 150 -6.77 2.55 -21.34
N ALA A 151 -7.35 1.36 -21.48
CA ALA A 151 -6.65 0.08 -21.50
C ALA A 151 -7.33 -0.89 -22.50
N PRO A 152 -7.34 -0.56 -23.80
CA PRO A 152 -8.03 -1.36 -24.81
C PRO A 152 -7.52 -2.81 -24.83
N GLY A 153 -8.39 -3.76 -25.20
CA GLY A 153 -8.06 -5.18 -25.31
C GLY A 153 -8.98 -6.08 -24.48
N ALA A 154 -8.42 -7.15 -23.92
CA ALA A 154 -9.17 -8.09 -23.06
C ALA A 154 -9.69 -7.43 -21.78
N ASP A 155 -10.76 -7.95 -21.18
CA ASP A 155 -11.37 -7.33 -19.99
C ASP A 155 -10.36 -7.24 -18.83
N LEU A 156 -10.14 -6.04 -18.28
CA LEU A 156 -9.24 -5.82 -17.15
C LEU A 156 -9.64 -6.60 -15.89
N ARG A 157 -10.89 -7.06 -15.81
CA ARG A 157 -11.44 -7.79 -14.66
C ARG A 157 -11.30 -9.31 -14.82
N ASP A 158 -10.86 -9.80 -15.98
CA ASP A 158 -10.68 -11.23 -16.20
C ASP A 158 -9.61 -11.80 -15.24
N GLY A 159 -9.99 -12.81 -14.46
CA GLY A 159 -9.12 -13.39 -13.44
C GLY A 159 -8.83 -12.47 -12.26
N ALA A 160 -9.66 -11.45 -12.03
CA ALA A 160 -9.44 -10.49 -10.96
C ALA A 160 -9.50 -11.12 -9.57
N ARG A 161 -8.58 -10.68 -8.71
CA ARG A 161 -8.50 -10.96 -7.27
C ARG A 161 -8.45 -9.63 -6.52
N LEU A 162 -9.30 -9.51 -5.50
CA LEU A 162 -9.50 -8.27 -4.76
C LEU A 162 -9.14 -8.50 -3.31
N PHE A 163 -8.22 -7.72 -2.77
CA PHE A 163 -7.75 -7.81 -1.39
C PHE A 163 -8.05 -6.51 -0.64
N ALA A 164 -8.53 -6.62 0.60
CA ALA A 164 -8.73 -5.46 1.46
C ALA A 164 -8.07 -5.65 2.83
N TYR A 165 -7.42 -4.59 3.28
CA TYR A 165 -6.77 -4.46 4.58
C TYR A 165 -7.33 -3.24 5.33
N PRO A 166 -8.58 -3.27 5.85
CA PRO A 166 -9.20 -2.08 6.45
C PRO A 166 -8.43 -1.50 7.65
N ASP A 167 -7.76 -2.37 8.42
CA ASP A 167 -6.96 -1.95 9.57
C ASP A 167 -5.67 -1.20 9.18
N PHE A 168 -5.14 -1.48 7.98
CA PHE A 168 -4.02 -0.76 7.37
C PHE A 168 -4.50 0.35 6.40
N GLY A 169 -5.76 0.26 5.98
CA GLY A 169 -6.43 1.08 4.99
C GLY A 169 -5.89 0.95 3.57
N LEU A 170 -5.70 -0.28 3.09
CA LEU A 170 -5.27 -0.54 1.71
C LEU A 170 -6.19 -1.50 1.00
N TYR A 171 -6.54 -1.17 -0.24
CA TYR A 171 -7.44 -1.93 -1.10
C TYR A 171 -6.74 -2.21 -2.42
N VAL A 172 -6.64 -3.48 -2.81
CA VAL A 172 -5.81 -3.93 -3.93
C VAL A 172 -6.65 -4.77 -4.90
N PHE A 173 -6.79 -4.30 -6.13
CA PHE A 173 -7.43 -5.00 -7.24
C PHE A 173 -6.35 -5.48 -8.21
N ARG A 174 -6.31 -6.79 -8.47
CA ARG A 174 -5.31 -7.38 -9.36
C ARG A 174 -5.90 -8.32 -10.37
N SER A 175 -5.44 -8.24 -11.59
CA SER A 175 -5.67 -9.20 -12.66
C SER A 175 -4.36 -9.38 -13.45
N PRO A 176 -4.32 -10.26 -14.47
CA PRO A 176 -3.14 -10.38 -15.33
C PRO A 176 -2.73 -9.05 -16.00
N ARG A 177 -3.70 -8.16 -16.29
CA ARG A 177 -3.46 -6.88 -16.97
C ARG A 177 -3.45 -5.66 -16.04
N LEU A 178 -4.06 -5.77 -14.86
CA LEU A 178 -4.29 -4.64 -13.95
C LEU A 178 -3.66 -4.88 -12.58
N PHE A 179 -2.97 -3.86 -12.06
CA PHE A 179 -2.74 -3.70 -10.64
C PHE A 179 -3.25 -2.31 -10.25
N LEU A 180 -4.15 -2.27 -9.27
CA LEU A 180 -4.68 -1.05 -8.68
C LEU A 180 -4.55 -1.17 -7.17
N ALA A 181 -3.94 -0.19 -6.52
CA ALA A 181 -3.96 -0.05 -5.08
C ALA A 181 -4.53 1.31 -4.70
N VAL A 182 -5.43 1.34 -3.70
CA VAL A 182 -6.02 2.57 -3.18
C VAL A 182 -5.78 2.65 -1.68
N ARG A 183 -5.18 3.76 -1.26
CA ARG A 183 -4.98 4.08 0.16
C ARG A 183 -6.25 4.74 0.70
N CYS A 184 -6.86 4.16 1.72
CA CYS A 184 -7.99 4.77 2.42
C CYS A 184 -8.19 4.12 3.78
N GLY A 185 -8.16 4.89 4.86
CA GLY A 185 -8.50 4.38 6.19
C GLY A 185 -7.35 4.40 7.18
N ARG A 186 -7.65 3.92 8.39
CA ARG A 186 -6.86 4.17 9.60
C ARG A 186 -5.35 4.07 9.38
N ARG A 187 -4.63 5.11 9.80
CA ARG A 187 -3.20 5.04 10.13
C ARG A 187 -3.10 4.24 11.43
N GLY A 188 -2.26 3.20 11.46
CA GLY A 188 -2.28 2.14 12.48
C GLY A 188 -2.25 2.60 13.95
N GLN A 189 -2.57 1.67 14.87
CA GLN A 189 -2.78 1.92 16.31
C GLN A 189 -1.52 2.25 17.13
N ILE A 190 -0.33 2.33 16.52
CA ILE A 190 0.93 2.61 17.24
C ILE A 190 1.18 4.12 17.18
N ALA A 191 1.41 4.71 18.36
CA ALA A 191 1.33 6.13 18.72
C ALA A 191 2.25 7.13 17.98
N THR A 192 2.74 6.80 16.79
CA THR A 192 3.48 7.71 15.92
C THR A 192 3.11 7.42 14.46
N ASP A 193 2.57 8.40 13.77
CA ASP A 193 2.35 8.40 12.32
C ASP A 193 3.67 8.58 11.51
N GLY A 194 4.80 8.15 12.10
CA GLY A 194 6.14 8.50 11.65
C GLY A 194 6.50 7.98 10.27
N HIS A 195 5.82 6.95 9.77
CA HIS A 195 5.98 6.43 8.41
C HIS A 195 4.78 6.75 7.51
N ALA A 196 3.79 7.48 8.02
CA ALA A 196 2.60 7.84 7.26
C ALA A 196 2.82 9.15 6.49
N HIS A 197 2.15 9.23 5.34
CA HIS A 197 2.07 10.41 4.50
C HIS A 197 0.62 10.95 4.51
N LEU A 198 0.40 12.07 3.82
CA LEU A 198 -0.93 12.62 3.57
C LEU A 198 -1.50 12.05 2.25
N ASP A 199 -1.54 10.72 2.17
CA ASP A 199 -1.84 9.92 0.97
C ASP A 199 -3.25 9.31 0.98
N GLU A 200 -4.19 9.86 1.76
CA GLU A 200 -5.57 9.35 1.75
C GLU A 200 -6.21 9.52 0.36
N LEU A 201 -6.90 8.46 -0.07
CA LEU A 201 -7.48 8.32 -1.41
C LEU A 201 -6.43 8.31 -2.55
N ALA A 202 -5.14 8.17 -2.23
CA ALA A 202 -4.10 8.00 -3.24
C ALA A 202 -4.30 6.70 -4.02
N VAL A 203 -3.98 6.74 -5.31
CA VAL A 203 -4.07 5.61 -6.22
C VAL A 203 -2.69 5.26 -6.75
N GLU A 204 -2.35 3.98 -6.75
CA GLU A 204 -1.33 3.43 -7.63
C GLU A 204 -1.98 2.56 -8.71
N LEU A 205 -1.46 2.66 -9.94
CA LEU A 205 -2.04 2.02 -11.11
C LEU A 205 -0.95 1.51 -12.05
N THR A 206 -0.99 0.20 -12.33
CA THR A 206 -0.21 -0.44 -13.40
C THR A 206 -1.19 -1.10 -14.37
N VAL A 207 -1.02 -0.82 -15.66
CA VAL A 207 -1.80 -1.42 -16.75
C VAL A 207 -0.84 -2.04 -17.75
N ASP A 208 -1.07 -3.30 -18.13
CA ASP A 208 -0.24 -4.05 -19.09
C ASP A 208 1.26 -4.03 -18.73
N GLY A 209 1.56 -4.13 -17.44
CA GLY A 209 2.94 -4.10 -16.92
C GLY A 209 3.62 -2.73 -16.94
N ARG A 210 2.90 -1.65 -17.32
CA ARG A 210 3.40 -0.27 -17.27
C ARG A 210 2.81 0.47 -16.08
N ASP A 211 3.67 1.12 -15.30
CA ASP A 211 3.24 1.98 -14.21
C ASP A 211 2.66 3.28 -14.77
N VAL A 212 1.34 3.44 -14.62
CA VAL A 212 0.59 4.62 -15.06
C VAL A 212 0.59 5.68 -13.95
N ILE A 213 0.39 5.24 -12.71
CA ILE A 213 0.51 6.06 -11.50
C ILE A 213 1.37 5.29 -10.51
N ALA A 214 2.49 5.89 -10.10
CA ALA A 214 3.38 5.33 -9.09
C ALA A 214 3.58 6.36 -7.98
N ASP A 215 3.45 5.90 -6.74
CA ASP A 215 3.79 6.72 -5.58
C ASP A 215 5.31 6.98 -5.55
N PRO A 216 5.75 8.20 -5.23
CA PRO A 216 7.17 8.55 -5.28
C PRO A 216 7.99 7.95 -4.13
N GLY A 217 7.40 7.49 -3.03
CA GLY A 217 8.12 6.97 -1.86
C GLY A 217 8.60 8.06 -0.91
N THR A 218 9.79 7.92 -0.34
CA THR A 218 10.25 8.67 0.85
C THR A 218 11.40 9.66 0.63
N TYR A 219 12.35 9.27 -0.22
CA TYR A 219 13.70 9.81 -0.32
C TYR A 219 14.52 9.80 0.98
N LEU A 220 14.40 10.81 1.85
CA LEU A 220 15.29 11.00 3.01
C LEU A 220 14.52 11.45 4.25
N TYR A 221 15.05 11.11 5.43
CA TYR A 221 14.47 11.50 6.72
C TYR A 221 15.12 12.76 7.30
N THR A 222 15.82 12.60 8.43
CA THR A 222 16.31 13.68 9.29
C THR A 222 17.40 14.52 8.65
N ALA A 223 18.13 13.98 7.67
CA ALA A 223 19.18 14.69 6.97
C ALA A 223 18.65 15.84 6.09
N LEU A 224 17.42 15.73 5.56
CA LEU A 224 16.78 16.76 4.74
C LEU A 224 15.30 16.93 5.13
N PRO A 225 15.01 17.59 6.27
CA PRO A 225 13.66 17.75 6.80
C PRO A 225 12.64 18.34 5.80
N ALA A 226 13.06 19.34 5.04
CA ALA A 226 12.22 19.95 4.00
C ALA A 226 11.87 18.94 2.90
N ARG A 227 12.86 18.14 2.44
CA ARG A 227 12.63 17.10 1.43
C ARG A 227 11.74 16.00 1.97
N ARG A 228 11.91 15.57 3.22
CA ARG A 228 11.00 14.62 3.87
C ARG A 228 9.55 15.08 3.80
N ASN A 229 9.29 16.35 4.14
CA ASN A 229 7.94 16.89 4.11
C ASN A 229 7.40 17.11 2.68
N GLU A 230 8.27 17.33 1.68
CA GLU A 230 7.85 17.31 0.27
C GLU A 230 7.24 15.95 -0.10
N TYR A 231 7.85 14.83 0.29
CA TYR A 231 7.33 13.48 -0.02
C TYR A 231 6.13 13.08 0.86
N ARG A 232 6.01 13.60 2.09
CA ARG A 232 4.86 13.35 2.98
C ARG A 232 3.63 14.20 2.62
N SER A 233 3.81 15.29 1.89
CA SER A 233 2.74 16.19 1.46
C SER A 233 1.74 15.46 0.57
N ALA A 234 0.46 15.82 0.70
CA ALA A 234 -0.58 15.29 -0.18
C ALA A 234 -0.30 15.63 -1.66
N ARG A 235 0.49 16.69 -1.93
CA ARG A 235 0.90 17.10 -3.27
C ARG A 235 1.89 16.16 -3.94
N ALA A 236 2.55 15.26 -3.18
CA ALA A 236 3.43 14.23 -3.73
C ALA A 236 2.67 13.02 -4.27
N HIS A 237 1.37 12.91 -3.99
CA HIS A 237 0.58 11.71 -4.25
C HIS A 237 -0.52 11.98 -5.28
N PHE A 238 -0.96 10.93 -5.98
CA PHE A 238 -2.13 11.03 -6.87
C PHE A 238 -3.43 11.04 -6.04
N VAL A 239 -3.74 12.16 -5.42
CA VAL A 239 -4.89 12.35 -4.51
C VAL A 239 -5.88 13.38 -5.06
N PRO A 240 -7.10 13.49 -4.50
CA PRO A 240 -8.03 14.55 -4.88
C PRO A 240 -7.43 15.95 -4.64
N ARG A 241 -7.71 16.88 -5.55
CA ARG A 241 -7.19 18.26 -5.49
C ARG A 241 -7.44 18.94 -4.15
N ARG A 242 -8.68 18.85 -3.67
CA ARG A 242 -9.10 19.53 -2.43
C ARG A 242 -8.36 19.01 -1.19
N LEU A 243 -7.98 17.73 -1.18
CA LEU A 243 -7.14 17.16 -0.13
C LEU A 243 -5.74 17.77 -0.20
N ALA A 244 -5.13 17.80 -1.38
CA ALA A 244 -3.78 18.34 -1.58
C ALA A 244 -3.64 19.82 -1.24
N GLU A 245 -4.70 20.61 -1.40
CA GLU A 245 -4.69 22.04 -1.07
C GLU A 245 -4.76 22.33 0.43
N ARG A 246 -5.18 21.36 1.25
CA ARG A 246 -5.59 21.60 2.65
C ARG A 246 -4.92 20.69 3.67
N ALA A 247 -4.54 19.48 3.30
CA ALA A 247 -4.02 18.47 4.23
C ALA A 247 -2.66 18.83 4.84
N ASP A 248 -1.85 19.60 4.12
CA ASP A 248 -0.47 19.93 4.50
C ASP A 248 -0.35 20.73 5.81
N ALA A 249 -1.45 21.32 6.32
CA ALA A 249 -1.50 21.88 7.67
C ALA A 249 -1.09 20.87 8.75
N ALA A 250 -1.27 19.56 8.49
CA ALA A 250 -0.89 18.48 9.38
C ALA A 250 0.64 18.26 9.49
N LEU A 251 1.43 18.80 8.56
CA LEU A 251 2.90 18.71 8.56
C LEU A 251 3.57 19.70 9.53
N SER A 252 2.78 20.50 10.25
CA SER A 252 3.27 21.52 11.20
C SER A 252 3.87 20.94 12.49
N GLY A 253 3.74 19.63 12.72
CA GLY A 253 4.30 18.92 13.86
C GLY A 253 5.79 18.59 13.73
N SER A 254 6.25 17.63 14.53
CA SER A 254 7.60 17.06 14.36
C SER A 254 7.72 16.27 13.04
N LEU A 255 8.94 15.91 12.63
CA LEU A 255 9.18 15.17 11.39
C LEU A 255 8.52 13.79 11.34
N PHE A 256 8.02 13.28 12.47
CA PHE A 256 7.36 11.98 12.57
C PHE A 256 5.95 12.12 13.17
N GLU A 257 5.35 13.30 12.98
CA GLU A 257 3.99 13.65 13.38
C GLU A 257 3.19 14.23 12.19
N LEU A 258 1.91 13.88 12.09
CA LEU A 258 0.88 14.34 11.16
C LEU A 258 -0.35 14.80 11.96
N ARG A 259 -0.24 15.98 12.58
CA ARG A 259 -1.24 16.47 13.55
C ARG A 259 -2.56 16.82 12.86
N GLY A 260 -3.64 16.15 13.26
CA GLY A 260 -4.96 16.41 12.69
C GLY A 260 -5.07 16.01 11.22
N ALA A 261 -4.20 15.13 10.72
CA ALA A 261 -4.27 14.68 9.34
C ALA A 261 -5.64 14.03 9.04
N PRO A 262 -6.28 14.37 7.91
CA PRO A 262 -7.56 13.81 7.50
C PRO A 262 -7.48 12.29 7.33
N VAL A 263 -8.45 11.53 7.87
CA VAL A 263 -8.48 10.06 7.76
C VAL A 263 -9.58 9.67 6.79
N GLY A 264 -9.25 8.79 5.85
CA GLY A 264 -10.21 8.28 4.88
C GLY A 264 -11.18 7.25 5.48
N GLU A 265 -12.31 7.08 4.82
CA GLU A 265 -13.29 6.02 5.08
C GLU A 265 -13.62 5.33 3.77
N CYS A 266 -13.43 4.02 3.72
CA CYS A 266 -13.87 3.23 2.58
C CYS A 266 -15.38 3.02 2.67
N LEU A 267 -16.11 3.52 1.68
CA LEU A 267 -17.55 3.38 1.56
C LEU A 267 -17.93 2.16 0.72
N TYR A 268 -17.11 1.81 -0.29
CA TYR A 268 -17.28 0.64 -1.13
C TYR A 268 -15.96 -0.04 -1.47
N TRP A 269 -15.94 -1.36 -1.40
CA TRP A 269 -14.90 -2.19 -1.98
C TRP A 269 -15.50 -3.48 -2.54
N GLY A 270 -15.42 -3.65 -3.86
CA GLY A 270 -16.02 -4.78 -4.56
C GLY A 270 -15.66 -4.84 -6.04
N PRO A 271 -16.28 -5.76 -6.81
CA PRO A 271 -15.93 -6.01 -8.21
C PRO A 271 -16.00 -4.79 -9.13
N ARG A 272 -16.81 -3.78 -8.79
CA ARG A 272 -16.88 -2.51 -9.52
C ARG A 272 -15.67 -1.61 -9.30
N GLY A 273 -14.96 -1.79 -8.19
CA GLY A 273 -13.79 -1.00 -7.79
C GLY A 273 -13.91 -0.51 -6.36
N PHE A 274 -13.74 0.80 -6.17
CA PHE A 274 -13.60 1.43 -4.86
C PHE A 274 -14.38 2.75 -4.77
N VAL A 275 -14.95 3.03 -3.59
CA VAL A 275 -15.42 4.37 -3.21
C VAL A 275 -14.89 4.68 -1.82
N GLY A 276 -14.28 5.85 -1.67
CA GLY A 276 -13.82 6.34 -0.38
C GLY A 276 -14.10 7.82 -0.21
N ARG A 277 -14.17 8.25 1.04
CA ARG A 277 -14.31 9.66 1.39
C ARG A 277 -13.27 10.09 2.40
N VAL A 278 -12.99 11.38 2.44
CA VAL A 278 -12.17 12.04 3.45
C VAL A 278 -12.74 13.42 3.76
N VAL A 279 -12.75 13.81 5.02
CA VAL A 279 -13.17 15.16 5.43
C VAL A 279 -11.94 15.99 5.77
N VAL A 280 -11.75 17.10 5.07
CA VAL A 280 -10.62 18.02 5.24
C VAL A 280 -11.11 19.46 5.29
N ASP A 281 -10.78 20.18 6.36
CA ASP A 281 -11.18 21.59 6.56
C ASP A 281 -12.70 21.82 6.36
N GLY A 282 -13.52 20.90 6.90
CA GLY A 282 -14.98 20.93 6.77
C GLY A 282 -15.55 20.61 5.38
N ALA A 283 -14.70 20.34 4.38
CA ALA A 283 -15.12 19.83 3.07
C ALA A 283 -15.06 18.30 3.05
N GLU A 284 -16.13 17.66 2.59
CA GLU A 284 -16.15 16.23 2.30
C GLU A 284 -15.70 16.03 0.86
N VAL A 285 -14.68 15.19 0.68
CA VAL A 285 -14.13 14.81 -0.61
C VAL A 285 -14.40 13.33 -0.81
N VAL A 286 -15.02 12.96 -1.92
CA VAL A 286 -15.34 11.57 -2.27
C VAL A 286 -14.59 11.22 -3.56
N ARG A 287 -13.93 10.06 -3.58
CA ARG A 287 -13.29 9.50 -4.76
C ARG A 287 -13.91 8.14 -5.10
N ALA A 288 -14.37 8.01 -6.33
CA ALA A 288 -14.72 6.74 -6.95
C ALA A 288 -13.57 6.28 -7.86
N VAL A 289 -13.17 5.02 -7.76
CA VAL A 289 -12.30 4.35 -8.73
C VAL A 289 -13.06 3.17 -9.32
N GLU A 290 -13.54 3.32 -10.55
CA GLU A 290 -14.29 2.30 -11.28
C GLU A 290 -13.36 1.50 -12.19
N VAL A 291 -13.43 0.17 -12.09
CA VAL A 291 -12.72 -0.75 -12.97
C VAL A 291 -13.70 -1.26 -14.04
N GLY A 292 -13.56 -0.75 -15.26
CA GLY A 292 -14.30 -1.20 -16.43
C GLY A 292 -13.56 -2.28 -17.22
N ALA A 293 -14.19 -2.76 -18.29
CA ALA A 293 -13.59 -3.79 -19.16
C ALA A 293 -12.29 -3.32 -19.83
N GLU A 294 -12.26 -2.08 -20.33
CA GLU A 294 -11.12 -1.54 -21.09
C GLU A 294 -10.66 -0.18 -20.56
N ARG A 295 -11.00 0.15 -19.31
CA ARG A 295 -10.62 1.42 -18.68
C ARG A 295 -10.64 1.33 -17.16
N VAL A 296 -9.85 2.20 -16.53
CA VAL A 296 -10.01 2.57 -15.11
C VAL A 296 -10.42 4.03 -15.04
N GLY A 297 -11.55 4.32 -14.41
CA GLY A 297 -12.06 5.68 -14.23
C GLY A 297 -11.86 6.15 -12.79
N VAL A 298 -11.31 7.34 -12.60
CA VAL A 298 -11.20 7.99 -11.28
C VAL A 298 -12.08 9.23 -11.30
N THR A 299 -13.05 9.32 -10.40
CA THR A 299 -13.95 10.47 -10.29
C THR A 299 -13.89 11.06 -8.89
N ASP A 300 -13.58 12.35 -8.82
CA ASP A 300 -13.53 13.13 -7.59
C ASP A 300 -14.71 14.08 -7.50
N LEU A 301 -15.29 14.17 -6.31
CA LEU A 301 -16.42 15.03 -5.96
C LEU A 301 -16.17 15.70 -4.62
N VAL A 302 -16.62 16.95 -4.49
CA VAL A 302 -16.40 17.76 -3.28
C VAL A 302 -17.69 18.42 -2.83
N ARG A 303 -17.99 18.27 -1.54
CA ARG A 303 -19.09 18.93 -0.87
C ARG A 303 -18.55 19.84 0.24
N SER A 304 -18.91 21.12 0.19
CA SER A 304 -18.44 22.13 1.15
C SER A 304 -19.54 23.16 1.40
N GLY A 305 -19.67 23.64 2.65
CA GLY A 305 -20.66 24.67 2.98
C GLY A 305 -22.12 24.26 2.73
N GLY A 306 -22.44 22.96 2.77
CA GLY A 306 -23.79 22.44 2.55
C GLY A 306 -24.16 22.19 1.08
N GLY A 307 -23.24 22.37 0.13
CA GLY A 307 -23.48 22.13 -1.30
C GLY A 307 -22.28 21.54 -2.04
N TRP A 308 -22.52 21.15 -3.30
CA TRP A 308 -21.47 20.67 -4.19
C TRP A 308 -20.60 21.82 -4.71
N VAL A 309 -19.30 21.59 -4.83
CA VAL A 309 -18.34 22.53 -5.41
C VAL A 309 -17.46 21.80 -6.42
N GLU A 310 -16.80 22.54 -7.30
CA GLU A 310 -15.91 21.96 -8.31
C GLU A 310 -14.77 21.19 -7.65
N ALA A 311 -14.55 19.94 -8.08
CA ALA A 311 -13.52 19.07 -7.52
C ALA A 311 -12.11 19.44 -7.98
N GLY A 312 -11.95 19.97 -9.19
CA GLY A 312 -10.66 20.26 -9.82
C GLY A 312 -9.86 19.00 -10.20
N ALA A 313 -8.85 19.17 -11.06
CA ALA A 313 -8.00 18.05 -11.49
C ALA A 313 -7.17 17.47 -10.32
N PRO A 314 -7.05 16.14 -10.19
CA PRO A 314 -6.27 15.51 -9.14
C PRO A 314 -4.80 15.92 -9.23
N MET A 315 -4.09 15.75 -8.12
CA MET A 315 -2.66 16.03 -8.12
C MET A 315 -1.90 15.00 -8.94
N VAL A 316 -0.92 15.48 -9.70
CA VAL A 316 0.11 14.64 -10.31
C VAL A 316 1.37 14.82 -9.46
N PRO A 317 2.05 13.73 -9.02
CA PRO A 317 3.27 13.82 -8.22
C PRO A 317 4.32 14.75 -8.86
N GLU A 318 4.72 15.80 -8.11
CA GLU A 318 5.73 16.79 -8.56
C GLU A 318 7.16 16.45 -8.09
N VAL A 319 7.30 15.44 -7.22
CA VAL A 319 8.59 15.01 -6.67
C VAL A 319 9.19 13.87 -7.49
N PRO A 320 10.53 13.79 -7.63
CA PRO A 320 11.14 12.68 -8.35
C PRO A 320 10.89 11.34 -7.67
N PHE A 321 10.80 10.27 -8.46
CA PHE A 321 10.61 8.92 -7.92
C PHE A 321 11.79 8.51 -7.03
N SER A 322 11.50 8.01 -5.84
CA SER A 322 12.47 7.49 -4.86
C SER A 322 12.14 6.03 -4.57
N PRO A 323 12.84 5.06 -5.19
CA PRO A 323 12.57 3.63 -4.96
C PRO A 323 12.97 3.15 -3.56
N GLY A 324 13.71 3.95 -2.79
CA GLY A 324 14.14 3.58 -1.45
C GLY A 324 14.96 4.67 -0.79
N TYR A 325 15.24 4.48 0.49
CA TYR A 325 15.93 5.47 1.32
C TYR A 325 17.27 5.93 0.70
N GLY A 326 17.45 7.23 0.56
CA GLY A 326 18.63 7.86 -0.02
C GLY A 326 18.74 7.78 -1.54
N LYS A 327 17.79 7.13 -2.23
CA LYS A 327 17.74 7.04 -3.69
C LYS A 327 16.69 8.00 -4.25
N ARG A 328 17.01 8.66 -5.35
CA ARG A 328 16.08 9.54 -6.06
C ARG A 328 16.44 9.55 -7.54
N ALA A 329 15.45 9.39 -8.40
CA ALA A 329 15.61 9.54 -9.84
C ALA A 329 16.13 10.95 -10.14
N VAL A 330 17.11 11.03 -11.05
CA VAL A 330 17.59 12.32 -11.56
C VAL A 330 16.56 12.80 -12.60
N PRO A 331 16.16 14.09 -12.58
CA PRO A 331 15.21 14.66 -13.53
C PRO A 331 15.61 14.50 -15.01
#